data_AF-A0A374BHF1-F1
#
_entry.id   AF-A0A374BHF1-F1
#
_cell.length_a   1.000
_cell.length_b   1.000
_cell.length_c   1.000
_cell.angle_alpha   90.00
_cell.angle_beta   90.00
_cell.angle_gamma   90.00
#
_symmetry.space_group_name_H-M   'P 1'
#
loop_
_entity.id
_entity.type
_entity.pdbx_description
1 polymer ?
#
loop_
_entity_poly.entity_id
_entity_poly.type
_entity_poly.pdbx_seq_one_letter_code
_entity_poly.pdbx_strand_id
1 'polypeptide(L)' 'MNIFTELEPCSSCRSVIKQFNRAYPGIVVNVYWK' A
#
# COMPACT_ATOMS: atom_id res chain seq x y z
N MET A 1 8.86 3.77 1.82
CA MET A 1 8.35 3.30 3.12
C MET A 1 7.88 1.87 2.96
N ASN A 2 8.30 0.98 3.86
CA ASN A 2 7.93 -0.43 3.82
C ASN A 2 6.97 -0.72 4.99
N ILE A 3 5.85 -1.36 4.70
CA ILE A 3 4.82 -1.74 5.68
C ILE A 3 4.72 -3.27 5.64
N PHE A 4 4.84 -3.89 6.80
CA PHE A 4 4.74 -5.34 6.96
C PHE A 4 3.47 -5.66 7.71
N THR A 5 2.63 -6.52 7.14
CA THR A 5 1.35 -6.92 7.71
C THR A 5 1.27 -8.43 7.83
N GLU A 6 0.49 -8.92 8.79
CA GLU A 6 0.24 -10.35 8.95
C GLU A 6 -0.73 -10.89 7.88
N LEU A 7 -1.57 -10.03 7.32
CA LEU A 7 -2.61 -10.38 6.35
C LEU A 7 -2.44 -9.57 5.06
N GLU A 8 -2.91 -10.15 3.96
CA GLU A 8 -2.98 -9.50 2.66
C GLU A 8 -3.99 -8.33 2.69
N PRO A 9 -3.67 -7.16 2.11
CA PRO A 9 -4.61 -6.06 1.99
C PRO A 9 -5.83 -6.44 1.14
N CYS A 10 -7.02 -6.19 1.67
CA CYS A 10 -8.28 -6.39 0.96
C CYS A 10 -8.43 -5.43 -0.23
N SER A 11 -9.44 -5.66 -1.08
CA SER A 11 -9.68 -4.87 -2.30
C SER A 11 -9.82 -3.36 -2.04
N SER A 12 -10.45 -2.98 -0.94
CA SER A 12 -10.56 -1.58 -0.51
C SER A 12 -9.20 -0.99 -0.12
N CYS A 13 -8.40 -1.70 0.69
CA CYS A 13 -7.06 -1.27 1.08
C CYS A 13 -6.15 -1.06 -0.14
N ARG A 14 -6.17 -1.98 -1.12
CA ARG A 14 -5.40 -1.83 -2.36
C ARG A 14 -5.79 -0.57 -3.14
N SER A 15 -7.08 -0.22 -3.15
CA SER A 15 -7.57 0.98 -3.81
C SER A 15 -7.04 2.25 -3.15
N VAL A 16 -7.01 2.28 -1.81
CA VAL A 16 -6.43 3.40 -1.05
C VAL A 16 -4.94 3.54 -1.31
N ILE A 17 -4.18 2.43 -1.29
CA ILE A 17 -2.74 2.44 -1.57
C ILE A 17 -2.47 2.99 -2.99
N LYS A 18 -3.28 2.58 -3.97
CA LYS A 18 -3.17 3.08 -5.35
C LYS A 18 -3.47 4.58 -5.44
N GLN A 19 -4.49 5.06 -4.74
CA GLN A 19 -4.84 6.49 -4.68
C GLN A 19 -3.72 7.30 -4.03
N PHE A 20 -3.14 6.79 -2.94
CA PHE A 20 -2.01 7.42 -2.27
C PHE A 20 -0.79 7.53 -3.19
N ASN A 21 -0.38 6.44 -3.85
CA ASN A 21 0.76 6.44 -4.78
C ASN A 21 0.56 7.42 -5.96
N ARG A 22 -0.70 7.62 -6.40
CA ARG A 22 -1.02 8.60 -7.45
C ARG A 22 -0.92 10.04 -6.95
N ALA A 23 -1.34 10.29 -5.71
CA ALA A 23 -1.30 11.63 -5.10
C ALA A 23 0.12 12.05 -4.71
N TYR A 24 0.97 11.08 -4.34
CA TYR A 24 2.33 11.31 -3.84
C TYR A 24 3.36 10.48 -4.60
N PRO A 25 3.67 10.80 -5.87
CA PRO A 25 4.54 9.99 -6.72
C PRO A 25 5.99 9.87 -6.23
N GLY A 26 6.45 10.78 -5.36
CA GLY A 26 7.78 10.70 -4.73
C GLY A 26 7.84 9.79 -3.51
N ILE A 27 6.70 9.28 -3.02
CA ILE A 27 6.62 8.42 -1.84
C ILE A 27 6.23 7.01 -2.30
N VAL A 28 7.21 6.11 -2.31
CA VAL A 28 6.98 4.69 -2.60
C VAL A 28 6.51 3.98 -1.34
N VAL A 29 5.31 3.43 -1.36
CA VAL A 29 4.79 2.55 -0.29
C VAL A 29 4.77 1.11 -0.77
N ASN A 30 5.59 0.27 -0.16
CA ASN A 30 5.60 -1.18 -0.40
C ASN A 30 4.93 -1.88 0.78
N VAL A 31 3.90 -2.67 0.49
CA VAL A 31 3.23 -3.50 1.49
C VAL A 31 3.63 -4.93 1.28
N TYR A 32 4.17 -5.55 2.33
CA TYR A 32 4.56 -6.95 2.37
C TYR A 32 3.67 -7.68 3.35
N TRP A 33 3.20 -8.86 2.94
CA TRP A 33 2.44 -9.78 3.78
C TRP A 33 3.06 -11.17 3.68
N LYS A 34 2.76 -12.01 4.68
CA LYS A 34 3.24 -13.40 4.74
C LYS A 34 2.22 -14.36 4.14
#